data_AF-A0A9D8PNP2-F1
#
_entry.id   AF-A0A9D8PNP2-F1
#
_cell.length_a   1.000
_cell.length_b   1.000
_cell.length_c   1.000
_cell.angle_alpha   90.00
_cell.angle_beta   90.00
_cell.angle_gamma   90.00
#
_symmetry.space_group_name_H-M   'P 1'
#
loop_
_entity.id
_entity.type
_entity.pdbx_description
1 polymer ?
#
loop_
_entity_poly.entity_id
_entity_poly.type
_entity_poly.pdbx_seq_one_letter_code
_entity_poly.pdbx_strand_id
1 'polypeptide(L)'
;MKKTRLKKSVAAAVAALAISALFLLPSMAQIKDISMWLEKTTFSPGERIVLHFKAPASFPTSAWIGIIPSNIPHGSEATNDQNDIEYKYLQGMTSGTLYFTAPRIAGTYDFRMHDSDNNGSEVGSMPFYVVSSSGGGVSLSIDKRSYRPGEQIRVTFTAPATYPSNAWIGIIPSNIPHGSEATNDQHDVAYQYLKGMTSGTLYFTAPGNPGSYDMRMHDSDSNGTEVSSVSFNVSY
;
A
#
# COMPACT_ATOMS: atom_id res chain seq x y z
N MET A 1 -62.24 78.90 -19.71
CA MET A 1 -61.75 79.34 -18.38
C MET A 1 -60.47 78.57 -18.03
N LYS A 2 -59.46 79.27 -17.50
CA LYS A 2 -58.12 78.78 -17.14
C LYS A 2 -58.09 77.93 -15.84
N LYS A 3 -56.96 77.21 -15.69
CA LYS A 3 -56.26 76.68 -14.49
C LYS A 3 -56.42 75.16 -14.28
N THR A 4 -55.45 74.37 -13.81
CA THR A 4 -53.98 74.39 -13.62
C THR A 4 -53.60 72.94 -13.22
N ARG A 5 -52.36 72.53 -13.47
CA ARG A 5 -51.67 71.26 -13.12
C ARG A 5 -52.03 70.59 -11.77
N LEU A 6 -51.93 69.26 -11.71
CA LEU A 6 -50.90 68.56 -10.90
C LEU A 6 -50.66 67.10 -11.37
N LYS A 7 -49.40 66.74 -11.58
CA LYS A 7 -48.93 65.36 -11.78
C LYS A 7 -48.92 64.62 -10.44
N LYS A 8 -49.23 63.32 -10.44
CA LYS A 8 -48.51 62.30 -9.66
C LYS A 8 -48.78 60.92 -10.26
N SER A 9 -47.72 60.33 -10.79
CA SER A 9 -47.58 58.94 -11.20
C SER A 9 -47.46 58.03 -9.98
N VAL A 10 -48.17 56.89 -9.95
CA VAL A 10 -47.65 55.65 -9.37
C VAL A 10 -48.15 54.47 -10.21
N ALA A 11 -47.24 53.53 -10.43
CA ALA A 11 -47.26 52.48 -11.43
C ALA A 11 -48.20 51.30 -11.12
N ALA A 12 -48.39 50.51 -12.17
CA ALA A 12 -49.21 49.31 -12.28
C ALA A 12 -48.78 48.15 -11.37
N ALA A 13 -49.74 47.27 -11.05
CA ALA A 13 -49.49 45.89 -10.71
C ALA A 13 -50.46 45.00 -11.52
N VAL A 14 -49.93 44.30 -12.52
CA VAL A 14 -50.63 43.22 -13.22
C VAL A 14 -50.35 41.94 -12.43
N ALA A 15 -51.41 41.30 -11.96
CA ALA A 15 -51.35 40.01 -11.28
C ALA A 15 -51.05 38.88 -12.29
N ALA A 16 -49.99 38.13 -12.06
CA ALA A 16 -49.74 36.86 -12.72
C ALA A 16 -49.91 35.73 -11.68
N LEU A 17 -50.85 34.83 -11.92
CA LEU A 17 -50.98 33.57 -11.17
C LEU A 17 -49.76 32.70 -11.47
N ALA A 18 -48.94 32.40 -10.46
CA ALA A 18 -47.91 31.38 -10.53
C ALA A 18 -48.48 30.06 -9.98
N ILE A 19 -48.64 29.08 -10.86
CA ILE A 19 -48.89 27.69 -10.49
C ILE A 19 -47.59 27.16 -9.88
N SER A 20 -47.57 26.95 -8.56
CA SER A 20 -46.46 26.35 -7.84
C SER A 20 -46.41 24.85 -8.12
N ALA A 21 -45.66 24.44 -9.14
CA ALA A 21 -45.22 23.07 -9.28
C ALA A 21 -44.14 22.80 -8.22
N LEU A 22 -44.49 22.05 -7.19
CA LEU A 22 -43.55 21.56 -6.18
C LEU A 22 -42.66 20.49 -6.85
N PHE A 23 -41.55 20.89 -7.43
CA PHE A 23 -40.50 19.95 -7.81
C PHE A 23 -39.86 19.42 -6.53
N LEU A 24 -40.24 18.21 -6.13
CA LEU A 24 -39.42 17.37 -5.27
C LEU A 24 -38.13 17.06 -6.03
N LEU A 25 -37.14 17.94 -5.90
CA LEU A 25 -35.77 17.59 -6.25
C LEU A 25 -35.41 16.40 -5.36
N PRO A 26 -34.90 15.27 -5.92
CA PRO A 26 -34.31 14.25 -5.08
C PRO A 26 -33.21 14.92 -4.26
N SER A 27 -33.30 14.81 -2.95
CA SER A 27 -32.24 15.22 -2.03
C SER A 27 -30.95 14.56 -2.49
N MET A 28 -30.02 15.33 -3.07
CA MET A 28 -28.63 14.92 -3.14
C MET A 28 -28.10 14.90 -1.72
N ALA A 29 -28.32 13.79 -1.02
CA ALA A 29 -27.73 13.55 0.28
C ALA A 29 -26.21 13.70 0.12
N GLN A 30 -25.68 14.71 0.79
CA GLN A 30 -24.25 15.00 0.95
C GLN A 30 -23.39 13.72 1.04
N ILE A 31 -22.56 13.45 0.04
CA ILE A 31 -21.34 12.65 0.20
C ILE A 31 -20.27 13.58 0.81
N LYS A 32 -20.49 14.05 2.05
CA LYS A 32 -19.60 15.02 2.70
C LYS A 32 -18.72 14.44 3.81
N ASP A 33 -18.88 13.17 4.16
CA ASP A 33 -18.27 12.59 5.37
C ASP A 33 -17.46 11.31 5.14
N ILE A 34 -16.93 11.10 3.92
CA ILE A 34 -15.93 10.06 3.66
C ILE A 34 -14.54 10.68 3.70
N SER A 35 -13.70 10.21 4.61
CA SER A 35 -12.29 10.62 4.66
C SER A 35 -11.43 9.52 5.26
N MET A 36 -10.22 9.36 4.75
CA MET A 36 -9.17 8.53 5.33
C MET A 36 -7.90 9.36 5.46
N TRP A 37 -7.14 9.17 6.52
CA TRP A 37 -5.84 9.84 6.67
C TRP A 37 -4.84 9.02 7.47
N LEU A 38 -3.56 9.31 7.23
CA LEU A 38 -2.41 8.73 7.89
C LEU A 38 -1.54 9.86 8.44
N GLU A 39 -0.80 9.58 9.52
CA GLU A 39 0.21 10.50 10.05
C GLU A 39 1.48 10.54 9.18
N LYS A 40 1.74 9.47 8.41
CA LYS A 40 2.78 9.37 7.40
C LYS A 40 2.34 8.49 6.25
N THR A 41 2.91 8.70 5.06
CA THR A 41 2.54 7.95 3.85
C THR A 41 3.61 6.97 3.39
N THR A 42 4.70 6.82 4.15
CA THR A 42 5.81 5.92 3.80
C THR A 42 6.14 5.02 4.98
N PHE A 43 6.15 3.72 4.72
CA PHE A 43 6.31 2.66 5.73
C PHE A 43 7.41 1.68 5.32
N SER A 44 8.05 1.08 6.30
CA SER A 44 8.91 -0.09 6.08
C SER A 44 8.05 -1.35 5.89
N PRO A 45 8.54 -2.38 5.18
CA PRO A 45 7.89 -3.67 5.10
C PRO A 45 7.48 -4.23 6.47
N GLY A 46 6.22 -4.63 6.63
CA GLY A 46 5.71 -5.17 7.89
C GLY A 46 5.50 -4.15 9.02
N GLU A 47 5.75 -2.86 8.78
CA GLU A 47 5.49 -1.81 9.78
C GLU A 47 3.98 -1.70 10.09
N ARG A 48 3.62 -1.49 11.36
CA ARG A 48 2.23 -1.22 11.73
C ARG A 48 1.77 0.14 11.20
N ILE A 49 0.66 0.13 10.47
CA ILE A 49 -0.02 1.32 9.96
C ILE A 49 -1.21 1.64 10.87
N VAL A 50 -1.34 2.93 11.22
CA VAL A 50 -2.48 3.47 11.95
C VAL A 50 -3.31 4.30 10.96
N LEU A 51 -4.45 3.77 10.53
CA LEU A 51 -5.36 4.42 9.60
C LEU A 51 -6.53 5.04 10.35
N HIS A 52 -6.79 6.32 10.13
CA HIS A 52 -7.98 6.97 10.63
C HIS A 52 -9.02 7.13 9.52
N PHE A 53 -10.30 7.04 9.88
CA PHE A 53 -11.38 7.16 8.90
C PHE A 53 -12.61 7.89 9.44
N LYS A 54 -13.42 8.39 8.50
CA LYS A 54 -14.83 8.74 8.64
C LYS A 54 -15.63 8.09 7.52
N ALA A 55 -16.82 7.61 7.85
CA ALA A 55 -17.73 6.94 6.94
C ALA A 55 -19.19 7.34 7.25
N PRO A 56 -20.07 7.37 6.24
CA PRO A 56 -21.50 7.62 6.42
C PRO A 56 -22.17 6.60 7.34
N ALA A 57 -23.11 7.06 8.17
CA ALA A 57 -23.97 6.19 8.99
C ALA A 57 -24.88 5.27 8.17
N SER A 58 -25.05 5.55 6.88
CA SER A 58 -25.81 4.72 5.95
C SER A 58 -25.06 3.46 5.51
N PHE A 59 -23.76 3.35 5.78
CA PHE A 59 -22.98 2.18 5.38
C PHE A 59 -23.41 0.96 6.22
N PRO A 60 -23.66 -0.21 5.59
CA PRO A 60 -23.88 -1.45 6.31
C PRO A 60 -22.65 -1.84 7.14
N THR A 61 -22.83 -2.78 8.06
CA THR A 61 -21.73 -3.32 8.87
C THR A 61 -20.65 -4.02 8.04
N SER A 62 -21.00 -4.43 6.81
CA SER A 62 -20.13 -5.04 5.82
C SER A 62 -19.34 -4.02 4.98
N ALA A 63 -19.52 -2.71 5.15
CA ALA A 63 -18.60 -1.75 4.56
C ALA A 63 -17.17 -2.03 5.07
N TRP A 64 -16.17 -1.84 4.23
CA TRP A 64 -14.80 -2.27 4.54
C TRP A 64 -13.75 -1.30 4.01
N ILE A 65 -12.55 -1.40 4.59
CA ILE A 65 -11.34 -0.77 4.08
C ILE A 65 -10.28 -1.85 3.92
N GLY A 66 -9.59 -1.87 2.78
CA GLY A 66 -8.46 -2.78 2.56
C GLY A 66 -7.26 -2.09 1.94
N ILE A 67 -6.14 -2.82 1.99
CA ILE A 67 -4.90 -2.49 1.29
C ILE A 67 -4.94 -3.18 -0.07
N ILE A 68 -4.96 -2.39 -1.15
CA ILE A 68 -4.96 -2.89 -2.52
C ILE A 68 -3.70 -2.37 -3.23
N PRO A 69 -2.96 -3.18 -4.00
CA PRO A 69 -1.90 -2.68 -4.87
C PRO A 69 -2.40 -1.59 -5.82
N SER A 70 -1.72 -0.45 -5.91
CA SER A 70 -2.25 0.71 -6.67
C SER A 70 -2.38 0.46 -8.18
N ASN A 71 -1.77 -0.60 -8.73
CA ASN A 71 -1.93 -1.00 -10.13
C ASN A 71 -3.25 -1.74 -10.42
N ILE A 72 -4.01 -2.12 -9.40
CA ILE A 72 -5.34 -2.69 -9.55
C ILE A 72 -6.34 -1.59 -9.93
N PRO A 73 -7.16 -1.75 -10.99
CA PRO A 73 -8.15 -0.75 -11.38
C PRO A 73 -9.09 -0.37 -10.23
N HIS A 74 -9.35 0.92 -10.09
CA HIS A 74 -10.30 1.44 -9.10
C HIS A 74 -11.75 1.13 -9.47
N GLY A 75 -12.63 1.18 -8.47
CA GLY A 75 -14.08 1.24 -8.65
C GLY A 75 -14.85 0.00 -8.21
N SER A 76 -14.56 -1.17 -8.78
CA SER A 76 -15.31 -2.39 -8.46
C SER A 76 -14.83 -3.00 -7.15
N GLU A 77 -15.77 -3.18 -6.22
CA GLU A 77 -15.52 -3.85 -4.95
C GLU A 77 -15.07 -5.30 -5.15
N ALA A 78 -15.74 -6.09 -6.00
CA ALA A 78 -15.32 -7.46 -6.32
C ALA A 78 -13.88 -7.57 -6.88
N THR A 79 -13.43 -6.60 -7.69
CA THR A 79 -12.04 -6.57 -8.16
C THR A 79 -11.08 -6.26 -7.01
N ASN A 80 -11.43 -5.31 -6.14
CA ASN A 80 -10.58 -4.92 -5.02
C ASN A 80 -10.53 -6.02 -3.94
N ASP A 81 -11.64 -6.71 -3.65
CA ASP A 81 -11.72 -7.86 -2.74
C ASP A 81 -10.83 -9.02 -3.21
N GLN A 82 -10.84 -9.35 -4.50
CA GLN A 82 -9.95 -10.38 -5.06
C GLN A 82 -8.45 -10.05 -4.98
N ASN A 83 -8.10 -8.78 -4.76
CA ASN A 83 -6.71 -8.30 -4.81
C ASN A 83 -6.28 -7.61 -3.51
N ASP A 84 -7.06 -7.71 -2.45
CA ASP A 84 -6.69 -7.14 -1.18
C ASP A 84 -5.55 -7.94 -0.52
N ILE A 85 -4.70 -7.23 0.21
CA ILE A 85 -3.61 -7.84 0.98
C ILE A 85 -4.04 -8.04 2.43
N GLU A 86 -4.80 -7.07 2.93
CA GLU A 86 -5.41 -7.09 4.24
C GLU A 86 -6.64 -6.17 4.21
N TYR A 87 -7.74 -6.60 4.81
CA TYR A 87 -8.94 -5.80 4.99
C TYR A 87 -9.44 -5.79 6.44
N LYS A 88 -10.32 -4.83 6.71
CA LYS A 88 -11.11 -4.73 7.95
C LYS A 88 -12.52 -4.23 7.61
N TYR A 89 -13.54 -4.89 8.14
CA TYR A 89 -14.89 -4.35 8.15
C TYR A 89 -14.99 -3.14 9.09
N LEU A 90 -15.78 -2.14 8.69
CA LEU A 90 -16.12 -0.98 9.51
C LEU A 90 -17.09 -1.32 10.64
N GLN A 91 -17.87 -2.41 10.50
CA GLN A 91 -18.80 -2.89 11.54
C GLN A 91 -19.78 -1.79 12.03
N GLY A 92 -20.20 -0.91 11.13
CA GLY A 92 -21.13 0.19 11.42
C GLY A 92 -20.50 1.41 12.11
N MET A 93 -19.17 1.42 12.32
CA MET A 93 -18.46 2.60 12.79
C MET A 93 -18.49 3.70 11.73
N THR A 94 -18.86 4.92 12.14
CA THR A 94 -18.89 6.12 11.28
C THR A 94 -17.61 6.94 11.36
N SER A 95 -16.74 6.63 12.32
CA SER A 95 -15.37 7.13 12.41
C SER A 95 -14.58 6.25 13.35
N GLY A 96 -13.26 6.27 13.22
CA GLY A 96 -12.41 5.49 14.10
C GLY A 96 -10.99 5.36 13.61
N THR A 97 -10.29 4.40 14.22
CA THR A 97 -8.93 4.03 13.87
C THR A 97 -8.88 2.53 13.60
N LEU A 98 -8.28 2.15 12.49
CA LEU A 98 -7.99 0.77 12.12
C LEU A 98 -6.48 0.57 12.12
N TYR A 99 -6.06 -0.64 12.47
CA TYR A 99 -4.66 -1.03 12.48
C TYR A 99 -4.44 -2.06 11.38
N PHE A 100 -3.42 -1.80 10.57
CA PHE A 100 -3.00 -2.65 9.46
C PHE A 100 -1.51 -2.94 9.55
N THR A 101 -1.05 -3.93 8.79
CA THR A 101 0.38 -4.20 8.60
C THR A 101 0.77 -3.78 7.19
N ALA A 102 1.81 -2.95 7.05
CA ALA A 102 2.34 -2.57 5.75
C ALA A 102 2.72 -3.83 4.96
N PRO A 103 2.36 -3.92 3.66
CA PRO A 103 2.78 -5.01 2.80
C PRO A 103 4.27 -5.28 2.92
N ARG A 104 4.68 -6.55 2.85
CA ARG A 104 6.09 -6.94 2.98
C ARG A 104 6.91 -6.68 1.72
N ILE A 105 6.25 -6.40 0.61
CA ILE A 105 6.87 -6.08 -0.67
C ILE A 105 6.88 -4.56 -0.82
N ALA A 106 8.02 -3.98 -1.20
CA ALA A 106 8.09 -2.57 -1.52
C ALA A 106 7.24 -2.25 -2.75
N GLY A 107 6.52 -1.13 -2.71
CA GLY A 107 5.60 -0.76 -3.76
C GLY A 107 4.67 0.37 -3.38
N THR A 108 3.76 0.66 -4.31
CA THR A 108 2.67 1.61 -4.14
C THR A 108 1.38 0.85 -3.84
N TYR A 109 0.70 1.27 -2.78
CA TYR A 109 -0.55 0.66 -2.32
C TYR A 109 -1.56 1.74 -2.00
N ASP A 110 -2.84 1.40 -2.04
CA ASP A 110 -3.92 2.27 -1.61
C ASP A 110 -4.66 1.65 -0.44
N PHE A 111 -5.03 2.47 0.53
CA PHE A 111 -6.22 2.17 1.33
C PHE A 111 -7.43 2.51 0.49
N ARG A 112 -8.32 1.54 0.26
CA ARG A 112 -9.58 1.74 -0.49
C ARG A 112 -10.76 1.40 0.41
N MET A 113 -11.71 2.32 0.52
CA MET A 113 -12.96 2.16 1.27
C MET A 113 -14.06 1.74 0.30
N HIS A 114 -14.81 0.72 0.70
CA HIS A 114 -15.98 0.22 0.01
C HIS A 114 -17.23 0.37 0.88
N ASP A 115 -18.34 0.76 0.26
CA ASP A 115 -19.60 0.96 0.96
C ASP A 115 -20.33 -0.35 1.32
N SER A 116 -19.97 -1.49 0.74
CA SER A 116 -20.55 -2.80 1.07
C SER A 116 -19.71 -3.95 0.51
N ASP A 117 -19.62 -5.06 1.24
CA ASP A 117 -19.02 -6.34 0.79
C ASP A 117 -19.90 -7.19 -0.14
N ASN A 118 -21.02 -6.63 -0.62
CA ASN A 118 -21.96 -7.36 -1.46
C ASN A 118 -22.38 -6.47 -2.62
N ASN A 119 -21.57 -6.51 -3.69
CA ASN A 119 -21.70 -5.63 -4.85
C ASN A 119 -21.56 -4.13 -4.49
N GLY A 120 -20.61 -3.80 -3.62
CA GLY A 120 -20.33 -2.41 -3.28
C GLY A 120 -19.60 -1.64 -4.39
N SER A 121 -19.31 -0.38 -4.10
CA SER A 121 -18.47 0.51 -4.90
C SER A 121 -17.32 1.03 -4.08
N GLU A 122 -16.19 1.31 -4.73
CA GLU A 122 -15.13 2.11 -4.13
C GLU A 122 -15.62 3.55 -3.95
N VAL A 123 -15.60 4.03 -2.71
CA VAL A 123 -16.13 5.35 -2.34
C VAL A 123 -15.06 6.30 -1.80
N GLY A 124 -13.85 5.81 -1.58
CA GLY A 124 -12.69 6.62 -1.23
C GLY A 124 -11.40 5.83 -1.34
N SER A 125 -10.32 6.49 -1.70
CA SER A 125 -8.98 5.90 -1.73
C SER A 125 -7.89 6.88 -1.32
N MET A 126 -6.79 6.36 -0.79
CA MET A 126 -5.62 7.13 -0.42
C MET A 126 -4.35 6.30 -0.61
N PRO A 127 -3.34 6.81 -1.36
CA PRO A 127 -2.10 6.08 -1.59
C PRO A 127 -1.16 6.13 -0.39
N PHE A 128 -0.35 5.10 -0.25
CA PHE A 128 0.84 5.05 0.60
C PHE A 128 1.94 4.20 -0.07
N TYR A 129 3.15 4.32 0.46
CA TYR A 129 4.34 3.68 -0.08
C TYR A 129 4.92 2.73 0.95
N VAL A 130 5.16 1.50 0.54
CA VAL A 130 6.10 0.64 1.24
C VAL A 130 7.43 0.80 0.56
N VAL A 131 8.41 1.32 1.30
CA VAL A 131 9.78 1.41 0.82
C VAL A 131 10.63 0.48 1.66
N SER A 132 11.31 -0.45 1.01
CA SER A 132 12.43 -1.12 1.67
C SER A 132 13.45 -0.04 1.98
N SER A 133 13.54 0.32 3.26
CA SER A 133 14.53 1.27 3.73
C SER A 133 15.91 0.66 3.55
N SER A 134 16.58 0.97 2.44
CA SER A 134 18.04 1.04 2.39
C SER A 134 18.59 2.16 3.29
N GLY A 135 17.71 3.02 3.82
CA GLY A 135 17.99 4.26 4.56
C GLY A 135 18.49 4.12 6.00
N GLY A 136 19.15 3.03 6.35
CA GLY A 136 19.75 2.82 7.68
C GLY A 136 21.15 2.20 7.66
N GLY A 137 21.86 2.28 6.52
CA GLY A 137 23.15 1.58 6.36
C GLY A 137 23.01 0.11 5.96
N VAL A 138 21.90 -0.23 5.27
CA VAL A 138 21.72 -1.54 4.62
C VAL A 138 21.98 -1.37 3.12
N SER A 139 22.90 -2.17 2.58
CA SER A 139 23.11 -2.27 1.13
C SER A 139 23.53 -3.68 0.77
N LEU A 140 23.20 -4.09 -0.45
CA LEU A 140 23.57 -5.39 -1.01
C LEU A 140 23.83 -5.23 -2.50
N SER A 141 24.96 -5.72 -2.99
CA SER A 141 25.31 -5.70 -4.40
C SER A 141 26.12 -6.93 -4.79
N ILE A 142 26.04 -7.28 -6.07
CA ILE A 142 26.79 -8.36 -6.70
C ILE A 142 27.47 -7.84 -7.97
N ASP A 143 28.55 -8.49 -8.40
CA ASP A 143 29.39 -8.02 -9.50
C ASP A 143 28.77 -8.21 -10.90
N LYS A 144 27.91 -9.24 -11.06
CA LYS A 144 27.21 -9.55 -12.31
C LYS A 144 25.75 -9.92 -12.05
N ARG A 145 24.95 -9.92 -13.10
CA ARG A 145 23.53 -10.36 -13.10
C ARG A 145 23.31 -11.68 -13.82
N SER A 146 24.37 -12.27 -14.39
CA SER A 146 24.36 -13.57 -15.03
C SER A 146 25.64 -14.31 -14.70
N TYR A 147 25.52 -15.56 -14.28
CA TYR A 147 26.62 -16.43 -13.87
C TYR A 147 26.48 -17.80 -14.53
N ARG A 148 27.62 -18.48 -14.74
CA ARG A 148 27.62 -19.91 -15.06
C ARG A 148 27.36 -20.74 -13.80
N PRO A 149 26.78 -21.95 -13.92
CA PRO A 149 26.74 -22.89 -12.81
C PRO A 149 28.10 -23.07 -12.14
N GLY A 150 28.17 -22.92 -10.82
CA GLY A 150 29.41 -23.04 -10.05
C GLY A 150 30.35 -21.83 -10.09
N GLU A 151 30.01 -20.76 -10.83
CA GLU A 151 30.80 -19.53 -10.85
C GLU A 151 30.74 -18.83 -9.48
N GLN A 152 31.84 -18.20 -9.06
CA GLN A 152 31.86 -17.44 -7.81
C GLN A 152 31.09 -16.12 -7.95
N ILE A 153 30.23 -15.84 -6.98
CA ILE A 153 29.48 -14.58 -6.85
C ILE A 153 30.14 -13.76 -5.75
N ARG A 154 30.56 -12.54 -6.07
CA ARG A 154 31.10 -11.60 -5.06
C ARG A 154 29.98 -10.70 -4.58
N VAL A 155 29.63 -10.79 -3.30
CA VAL A 155 28.58 -10.00 -2.66
C VAL A 155 29.19 -8.91 -1.80
N THR A 156 28.88 -7.64 -2.04
CA THR A 156 29.27 -6.52 -1.18
C THR A 156 28.06 -6.04 -0.39
N PHE A 157 28.23 -5.78 0.90
CA PHE A 157 27.10 -5.41 1.75
C PHE A 157 27.45 -4.34 2.78
N THR A 158 26.42 -3.64 3.26
CA THR A 158 26.40 -2.90 4.53
C THR A 158 25.19 -3.34 5.34
N ALA A 159 25.32 -3.35 6.67
CA ALA A 159 24.27 -3.73 7.60
C ALA A 159 24.36 -2.88 8.90
N PRO A 160 23.23 -2.57 9.54
CA PRO A 160 23.19 -1.90 10.84
C PRO A 160 23.93 -2.68 11.93
N ALA A 161 24.63 -1.95 12.81
CA ALA A 161 25.27 -2.52 14.00
C ALA A 161 24.26 -3.10 15.01
N THR A 162 22.98 -2.78 14.87
CA THR A 162 21.89 -3.32 15.69
C THR A 162 21.47 -4.73 15.28
N TYR A 163 21.91 -5.22 14.12
CA TYR A 163 21.60 -6.58 13.69
C TYR A 163 22.29 -7.60 14.59
N PRO A 164 21.58 -8.64 15.07
CA PRO A 164 22.21 -9.74 15.78
C PRO A 164 23.24 -10.46 14.90
N SER A 165 24.16 -11.20 15.53
CA SER A 165 25.21 -11.91 14.81
C SER A 165 24.69 -12.99 13.84
N ASN A 166 23.43 -13.40 14.01
CA ASN A 166 22.74 -14.36 13.16
C ASN A 166 21.94 -13.70 12.02
N ALA A 167 22.04 -12.39 11.79
CA ALA A 167 21.65 -11.81 10.51
C ALA A 167 22.39 -12.51 9.36
N TRP A 168 21.78 -12.65 8.20
CA TRP A 168 22.34 -13.48 7.14
C TRP A 168 22.08 -12.94 5.73
N ILE A 169 22.87 -13.42 4.78
CA ILE A 169 22.65 -13.25 3.35
C ILE A 169 22.59 -14.65 2.73
N GLY A 170 21.65 -14.89 1.81
CA GLY A 170 21.58 -16.16 1.09
C GLY A 170 21.08 -16.04 -0.34
N ILE A 171 21.21 -17.16 -1.05
CA ILE A 171 20.71 -17.35 -2.41
C ILE A 171 19.37 -18.08 -2.31
N ILE A 172 18.33 -17.45 -2.83
CA ILE A 172 16.97 -18.00 -2.82
C ILE A 172 16.45 -18.04 -4.26
N PRO A 173 15.80 -19.13 -4.72
CA PRO A 173 15.12 -19.14 -6.02
C PRO A 173 14.10 -18.01 -6.12
N SER A 174 14.05 -17.29 -7.25
CA SER A 174 13.21 -16.08 -7.37
C SER A 174 11.70 -16.35 -7.35
N ASN A 175 11.28 -17.60 -7.53
CA ASN A 175 9.87 -17.99 -7.37
C ASN A 175 9.44 -18.11 -5.89
N ILE A 176 10.36 -18.03 -4.93
CA ILE A 176 10.04 -18.01 -3.51
C ILE A 176 9.63 -16.58 -3.10
N PRO A 177 8.49 -16.41 -2.40
CA PRO A 177 8.04 -15.10 -1.94
C PRO A 177 9.11 -14.35 -1.14
N HIS A 178 9.23 -13.05 -1.38
CA HIS A 178 10.10 -12.16 -0.62
C HIS A 178 9.54 -11.88 0.80
N GLY A 179 10.40 -11.39 1.69
CA GLY A 179 9.99 -10.81 2.97
C GLY A 179 10.19 -11.71 4.18
N SER A 180 9.52 -12.87 4.26
CA SER A 180 9.59 -13.75 5.43
C SER A 180 10.94 -14.46 5.53
N GLU A 181 11.67 -14.26 6.62
CA GLU A 181 12.95 -14.92 6.84
C GLU A 181 12.81 -16.43 6.95
N ALA A 182 11.90 -16.93 7.77
CA ALA A 182 11.62 -18.37 7.90
C ALA A 182 11.24 -19.05 6.55
N THR A 183 10.51 -18.33 5.69
CA THR A 183 10.18 -18.86 4.35
C THR A 183 11.41 -18.89 3.45
N ASN A 184 12.27 -17.88 3.53
CA ASN A 184 13.50 -17.82 2.74
C ASN A 184 14.52 -18.85 3.22
N ASP A 185 14.69 -19.03 4.53
CA ASP A 185 15.57 -20.03 5.16
C ASP A 185 15.17 -21.46 4.75
N GLN A 186 13.86 -21.76 4.68
CA GLN A 186 13.40 -23.07 4.21
C GLN A 186 13.77 -23.39 2.75
N HIS A 187 14.05 -22.36 1.93
CA HIS A 187 14.26 -22.51 0.48
C HIS A 187 15.62 -22.01 0.00
N ASP A 188 16.48 -21.60 0.92
CA ASP A 188 17.79 -21.11 0.54
C ASP A 188 18.62 -22.28 -0.03
N VAL A 189 19.46 -21.98 -1.02
CA VAL A 189 20.38 -22.97 -1.60
C VAL A 189 21.81 -22.76 -1.13
N ALA A 190 22.06 -21.62 -0.47
CA ALA A 190 23.29 -21.28 0.23
C ALA A 190 23.05 -20.02 1.07
N TYR A 191 23.57 -20.00 2.30
CA TYR A 191 23.54 -18.82 3.17
C TYR A 191 24.89 -18.60 3.86
N GLN A 192 25.10 -17.37 4.34
CA GLN A 192 26.17 -16.99 5.24
C GLN A 192 25.69 -15.96 6.25
N TYR A 193 25.95 -16.20 7.53
CA TYR A 193 25.74 -15.22 8.59
C TYR A 193 26.70 -14.04 8.46
N LEU A 194 26.20 -12.84 8.77
CA LEU A 194 26.98 -11.60 8.85
C LEU A 194 27.93 -11.59 10.06
N LYS A 195 27.63 -12.36 11.12
CA LYS A 195 28.47 -12.48 12.31
C LYS A 195 28.82 -11.12 12.96
N GLY A 196 27.86 -10.20 12.93
CA GLY A 196 28.00 -8.84 13.47
C GLY A 196 28.79 -7.86 12.58
N MET A 197 29.19 -8.27 11.37
CA MET A 197 29.79 -7.35 10.41
C MET A 197 28.77 -6.31 9.94
N THR A 198 29.12 -5.04 10.02
CA THR A 198 28.30 -3.92 9.53
C THR A 198 28.59 -3.55 8.07
N SER A 199 29.65 -4.13 7.49
CA SER A 199 29.98 -4.01 6.08
C SER A 199 31.01 -5.06 5.71
N GLY A 200 31.02 -5.51 4.45
CA GLY A 200 32.05 -6.43 4.00
C GLY A 200 31.80 -7.00 2.62
N THR A 201 32.56 -8.05 2.31
CA THR A 201 32.38 -8.87 1.12
C THR A 201 32.20 -10.33 1.52
N LEU A 202 31.17 -10.97 1.00
CA LEU A 202 30.95 -12.42 1.08
C LEU A 202 31.13 -13.03 -0.31
N TYR A 203 31.46 -14.32 -0.33
CA TYR A 203 31.64 -15.06 -1.58
C TYR A 203 30.71 -16.27 -1.57
N PHE A 204 29.89 -16.38 -2.60
CA PHE A 204 29.00 -17.51 -2.81
C PHE A 204 29.37 -18.25 -4.09
N THR A 205 28.85 -19.46 -4.25
CA THR A 205 28.92 -20.22 -5.50
C THR A 205 27.56 -20.18 -6.16
N ALA A 206 27.51 -19.79 -7.43
CA ALA A 206 26.28 -19.78 -8.22
C ALA A 206 25.67 -21.20 -8.26
N PRO A 207 24.35 -21.34 -8.09
CA PRO A 207 23.67 -22.63 -8.11
C PRO A 207 24.03 -23.49 -9.33
N GLY A 208 24.05 -24.81 -9.14
CA GLY A 208 24.35 -25.74 -10.23
C GLY A 208 23.25 -25.81 -11.30
N ASN A 209 22.01 -25.51 -10.90
CA ASN A 209 20.86 -25.53 -11.78
C ASN A 209 20.66 -24.14 -12.41
N PRO A 210 20.48 -24.05 -13.74
CA PRO A 210 20.06 -22.81 -14.38
C PRO A 210 18.71 -22.32 -13.87
N GLY A 211 18.53 -21.00 -13.82
CA GLY A 211 17.30 -20.39 -13.32
C GLY A 211 17.50 -18.96 -12.83
N SER A 212 16.42 -18.36 -12.35
CA SER A 212 16.43 -17.05 -11.71
C SER A 212 16.52 -17.20 -10.19
N TYR A 213 17.42 -16.42 -9.60
CA TYR A 213 17.73 -16.43 -8.17
C TYR A 213 17.85 -15.01 -7.65
N ASP A 214 17.69 -14.85 -6.34
CA ASP A 214 17.93 -13.61 -5.62
C ASP A 214 19.00 -13.82 -4.55
N MET A 215 19.94 -12.89 -4.49
CA MET A 215 20.73 -12.67 -3.28
C MET A 215 19.88 -11.85 -2.32
N ARG A 216 19.54 -12.37 -1.14
CA ARG A 216 18.66 -11.71 -0.17
C ARG A 216 19.38 -11.58 1.17
N MET A 217 19.24 -10.43 1.84
CA MET A 217 19.74 -10.16 3.20
C MET A 217 18.58 -10.12 4.17
N HIS A 218 18.77 -10.71 5.35
CA HIS A 218 17.81 -10.77 6.44
C HIS A 218 18.44 -10.23 7.73
N ASP A 219 17.64 -9.51 8.52
CA ASP A 219 18.11 -8.86 9.74
C ASP A 219 18.31 -9.81 10.93
N SER A 220 17.73 -11.02 10.93
CA SER A 220 17.97 -12.05 11.94
C SER A 220 17.49 -13.43 11.50
N ASP A 221 18.22 -14.48 11.86
CA ASP A 221 17.78 -15.89 11.79
C ASP A 221 16.94 -16.29 13.03
N SER A 222 15.93 -15.48 13.36
CA SER A 222 15.06 -15.69 14.53
C SER A 222 13.71 -15.01 14.30
N ASN A 223 13.03 -15.40 13.22
CA ASN A 223 11.84 -14.71 12.70
C ASN A 223 12.16 -13.29 12.21
N GLY A 224 13.27 -13.15 11.49
CA GLY A 224 13.65 -11.88 10.89
C GLY A 224 12.78 -11.50 9.69
N THR A 225 13.22 -10.48 8.98
CA THR A 225 12.62 -10.03 7.72
C THR A 225 13.72 -9.77 6.69
N GLU A 226 13.39 -9.99 5.42
CA GLU A 226 14.24 -9.59 4.30
C GLU A 226 14.34 -8.06 4.23
N VAL A 227 15.57 -7.53 4.22
CA VAL A 227 15.85 -6.09 4.27
C VAL A 227 16.47 -5.55 2.98
N SER A 228 17.03 -6.41 2.14
CA SER A 228 17.59 -6.04 0.83
C SER A 228 17.71 -7.26 -0.06
N SER A 229 17.53 -7.10 -1.37
CA SER A 229 17.74 -8.18 -2.32
C SER A 229 18.24 -7.72 -3.69
N VAL A 230 18.87 -8.63 -4.42
CA VAL A 230 19.43 -8.42 -5.76
C VAL A 230 19.29 -9.68 -6.62
N SER A 231 18.47 -9.62 -7.67
CA SER A 231 18.23 -10.74 -8.59
C SER A 231 19.39 -11.00 -9.56
N PHE A 232 19.60 -12.26 -9.94
CA PHE A 232 20.53 -12.70 -10.98
C PHE A 232 20.02 -13.98 -11.66
N ASN A 233 20.60 -14.32 -12.80
CA ASN A 233 20.33 -15.56 -13.52
C ASN A 233 21.55 -16.49 -13.54
N VAL A 234 21.28 -17.79 -13.54
CA VAL A 234 22.27 -18.84 -13.83
C VAL A 234 21.94 -19.46 -15.18
N SER A 235 22.94 -19.53 -16.07
CA SER A 235 22.80 -20.11 -17.41
C SER A 235 24.11 -20.69 -17.93
N TYR A 236 24.05 -21.69 -18.83
CA TYR A 236 25.23 -22.29 -19.48
C TYR A 236 25.93 -21.35 -20.47
#